data_AF-A0A6B3HV62-F1
#
_entry.id   AF-A0A6B3HV62-F1
#
_cell.length_a   1.000
_cell.length_b   1.000
_cell.length_c   1.000
_cell.angle_alpha   90.00
_cell.angle_beta   90.00
_cell.angle_gamma   90.00
#
_symmetry.space_group_name_H-M   'P 1'
#
loop_
_entity.id
_entity.type
_entity.pdbx_description
1 polymer ?
#
loop_
_entity_poly.entity_id
_entity_poly.type
_entity_poly.pdbx_seq_one_letter_code
_entity_poly.pdbx_strand_id
1 'polypeptide(L)' 'AAALALPDGTERVVEGRLNGTLRHTPSGTGGFGYDPILQPEGETRTCAELTPAEKNAISHRGKAFRALVPVVRELVG' A
#
# COMPACT_ATOMS: atom_id res chain seq x y z
N ALA A 1 -0.17 -6.23 3.83
CA ALA A 1 0.55 -7.40 3.32
C ALA A 1 -0.06 -7.86 1.99
N ALA A 2 0.66 -8.67 1.22
CA ALA A 2 0.18 -9.44 0.08
C ALA A 2 0.65 -10.88 0.24
N ALA A 3 -0.18 -11.85 -0.14
CA ALA A 3 0.10 -13.27 0.04
C ALA A 3 -0.08 -14.02 -1.28
N LEU A 4 0.77 -15.04 -1.49
CA LEU A 4 0.65 -16.05 -2.54
C LEU A 4 0.52 -17.41 -1.87
N ALA A 5 -0.50 -18.18 -2.23
CA ALA A 5 -0.73 -19.54 -1.78
C ALA A 5 -0.90 -20.46 -2.99
N LEU A 6 -0.16 -21.56 -3.03
CA LEU A 6 -0.16 -22.54 -4.11
C LEU A 6 -0.89 -23.83 -3.69
N PRO A 7 -1.41 -24.63 -4.65
CA PRO A 7 -2.15 -25.86 -4.33
C PRO A 7 -1.33 -26.94 -3.61
N ASP A 8 0.00 -26.89 -3.70
CA ASP A 8 0.91 -27.80 -3.00
C ASP A 8 1.13 -27.43 -1.52
N GLY A 9 0.48 -26.35 -1.05
CA GLY A 9 0.60 -25.82 0.30
C GLY A 9 1.73 -24.79 0.48
N THR A 10 2.46 -24.44 -0.58
CA THR A 10 3.47 -23.39 -0.51
C THR A 10 2.81 -22.02 -0.29
N GLU A 11 3.23 -21.32 0.76
CA GLU A 11 2.78 -19.96 1.06
C GLU A 11 3.94 -18.97 1.12
N ARG A 12 3.70 -17.75 0.65
CA ARG A 12 4.58 -16.60 0.83
C ARG A 12 3.78 -15.35 1.16
N VAL A 13 4.23 -14.62 2.16
CA VAL A 13 3.62 -13.35 2.57
C VAL A 13 4.69 -12.27 2.55
N VAL A 14 4.37 -11.13 1.94
CA VAL A 14 5.21 -9.94 1.97
C VAL A 14 4.43 -8.78 2.55
N GLU A 15 5.12 -7.94 3.33
CA GLU A 15 4.53 -6.76 3.92
C GLU A 15 5.04 -5.50 3.22
N GLY A 16 4.11 -4.60 2.91
CA GLY A 16 4.43 -3.22 2.55
C GLY A 16 3.90 -2.30 3.63
N ARG A 17 4.66 -1.26 3.96
CA ARG A 17 4.30 -0.26 4.98
C ARG A 17 4.26 1.15 4.38
N LEU A 18 3.33 1.94 4.88
CA LEU A 18 3.24 3.38 4.61
C LEU A 18 3.27 4.07 5.96
N ASN A 19 4.44 4.61 6.31
CA ASN A 19 4.60 5.40 7.52
C ASN A 19 4.01 6.80 7.29
N GLY A 20 3.51 7.38 8.36
CA GLY A 20 2.88 8.69 8.33
C GLY A 20 2.32 9.06 9.69
N THR A 21 1.69 10.22 9.74
CA THR A 21 1.05 10.78 10.92
C THR A 21 -0.44 10.97 10.68
N LEU A 22 -1.25 10.83 11.73
CA LEU A 22 -2.67 11.12 11.67
C LEU A 22 -2.91 12.61 11.93
N ARG A 23 -3.58 13.28 11.01
CA ARG A 23 -4.08 14.65 11.19
C ARG A 23 -5.30 14.65 12.09
N HIS A 24 -5.46 15.75 12.84
CA HIS A 24 -6.64 15.98 13.68
C HIS A 24 -7.90 16.32 12.88
N THR A 25 -7.75 16.84 11.65
CA THR A 25 -8.86 17.22 10.77
C THR A 25 -8.71 16.52 9.43
N PRO A 26 -9.78 15.92 8.87
CA PRO A 26 -9.73 15.28 7.56
C PRO A 26 -9.54 16.32 6.45
N SER A 27 -8.82 15.96 5.38
CA SER A 27 -8.71 16.70 4.12
C SER A 27 -8.76 15.76 2.92
N GLY A 28 -9.20 16.25 1.77
CA GLY A 28 -9.36 15.47 0.55
C GLY A 28 -10.63 14.61 0.52
N THR A 29 -11.01 14.20 -0.70
CA THR A 29 -12.23 13.43 -0.97
C THR A 29 -11.95 12.10 -1.68
N GLY A 30 -10.69 11.85 -2.06
CA GLY A 30 -10.28 10.63 -2.71
C GLY A 30 -10.05 9.48 -1.73
N GLY A 31 -9.92 8.27 -2.27
CA GLY A 31 -9.61 7.10 -1.46
C GLY A 31 -10.77 6.62 -0.58
N PHE A 32 -10.46 6.00 0.54
CA PHE A 32 -11.41 5.40 1.48
C PHE A 32 -10.80 5.22 2.88
N GLY A 33 -11.65 4.95 3.88
CA GLY A 33 -11.20 4.68 5.25
C GLY A 33 -10.45 5.86 5.86
N TYR A 34 -9.25 5.62 6.38
CA TYR A 34 -8.43 6.64 7.07
C TYR A 34 -7.65 7.56 6.13
N ASP A 35 -7.82 7.41 4.81
CA ASP A 35 -7.09 8.23 3.84
C ASP A 35 -7.21 9.75 4.08
N PRO A 36 -8.37 10.31 4.49
CA PRO A 36 -8.50 11.74 4.73
C PRO A 36 -7.70 12.27 5.92
N ILE A 37 -7.22 11.40 6.83
CA ILE A 37 -6.45 11.82 8.00
C ILE A 37 -5.01 11.30 7.98
N LEU A 38 -4.69 10.29 7.17
CA LEU A 38 -3.33 9.75 7.09
C LEU A 38 -2.47 10.61 6.16
N GLN A 39 -1.54 11.37 6.74
CA GLN A 39 -0.50 12.09 6.00
C GLN A 39 0.76 11.19 5.89
N PRO A 40 1.17 10.77 4.68
CA PRO A 40 2.41 10.04 4.49
C PRO A 40 3.64 10.82 4.95
N GLU A 41 4.65 10.11 5.43
CA GLU A 41 5.95 10.70 5.73
C GLU A 41 6.56 11.36 4.47
N GLY A 42 7.04 12.59 4.60
CA GLY A 42 7.60 13.38 3.48
C GLY A 42 6.55 14.05 2.58
N GLU A 43 5.25 13.88 2.85
CA GLU A 43 4.16 14.57 2.15
C GLU A 43 3.53 15.67 2.99
N THR A 44 3.01 16.70 2.33
CA THR A 44 2.19 17.76 2.95
C THR A 44 0.70 17.54 2.71
N ARG A 45 0.34 16.47 2.02
CA ARG A 45 -1.04 16.07 1.67
C ARG A 45 -1.41 14.79 2.42
N THR A 46 -2.70 14.62 2.69
CA THR A 46 -3.27 13.35 3.15
C THR A 46 -3.39 12.37 2.00
N CYS A 47 -3.54 11.08 2.30
CA CYS A 47 -3.75 10.06 1.28
C CYS A 47 -4.99 10.31 0.40
N ALA A 48 -6.01 11.02 0.91
CA ALA A 48 -7.22 11.37 0.17
C ALA A 48 -7.06 12.57 -0.77
N GLU A 49 -5.99 13.37 -0.61
CA GLU A 49 -5.64 14.50 -1.48
C GLU A 49 -4.72 14.08 -2.63
N LEU A 50 -4.13 12.88 -2.55
CA LEU A 50 -3.32 12.31 -3.63
C LEU A 50 -4.23 11.77 -4.74
N THR A 51 -3.79 11.93 -5.99
CA THR A 51 -4.41 11.19 -7.09
C THR A 51 -4.25 9.68 -6.89
N PRO A 52 -5.10 8.84 -7.50
CA PRO A 52 -4.95 7.39 -7.42
C PRO A 52 -3.57 6.89 -7.86
N ALA A 53 -2.95 7.53 -8.86
CA ALA A 53 -1.63 7.18 -9.35
C ALA A 53 -0.52 7.49 -8.31
N GLU A 54 -0.51 8.72 -7.77
CA GLU A 54 0.44 9.11 -6.70
C GLU A 54 0.30 8.19 -5.48
N LYS A 55 -0.95 7.95 -5.05
CA LYS A 55 -1.23 7.05 -3.92
C LYS A 55 -0.72 5.63 -4.20
N ASN A 56 -0.98 5.07 -5.38
CA ASN A 56 -0.52 3.73 -5.74
C ASN A 56 1.02 3.63 -5.81
N ALA A 57 1.71 4.71 -6.17
CA ALA A 57 3.17 4.75 -6.18
C ALA A 57 3.75 4.57 -4.77
N ILE A 58 3.15 5.18 -3.73
CA ILE A 58 3.71 5.17 -2.37
C ILE A 58 3.02 4.23 -1.38
N SER A 59 1.78 3.79 -1.65
CA SER A 59 0.95 3.07 -0.67
C SER A 59 1.55 1.76 -0.18
N HIS A 60 1.17 1.37 1.03
CA HIS A 60 1.51 0.07 1.63
C HIS A 60 1.13 -1.10 0.71
N ARG A 61 -0.05 -1.02 0.07
CA ARG A 61 -0.52 -2.02 -0.89
C ARG A 61 0.37 -2.08 -2.12
N GLY A 62 0.65 -0.93 -2.75
CA GLY A 62 1.53 -0.87 -3.92
C GLY A 62 2.93 -1.43 -3.62
N LYS A 63 3.50 -1.10 -2.47
CA LYS A 63 4.79 -1.64 -2.00
C LYS A 63 4.73 -3.16 -1.79
N ALA A 64 3.69 -3.67 -1.12
CA ALA A 64 3.53 -5.11 -0.88
C ALA A 64 3.44 -5.89 -2.20
N PHE A 65 2.61 -5.45 -3.15
CA PHE A 65 2.48 -6.15 -4.43
C PHE A 65 3.76 -6.08 -5.27
N ARG A 66 4.46 -4.94 -5.31
CA ARG A 66 5.77 -4.87 -5.99
C ARG A 66 6.80 -5.79 -5.36
N ALA A 67 6.81 -5.92 -4.04
CA ALA A 67 7.66 -6.89 -3.33
C ALA A 67 7.26 -8.34 -3.60
N LEU A 68 5.99 -8.61 -3.91
CA LEU A 68 5.50 -9.96 -4.24
C LEU A 68 5.87 -10.37 -5.67
N VAL A 69 6.06 -9.44 -6.61
CA VAL A 69 6.42 -9.74 -8.02
C VAL A 69 7.61 -10.71 -8.18
N PRO A 70 8.78 -10.49 -7.55
CA PRO A 70 9.88 -11.45 -7.66
C PRO A 70 9.52 -12.83 -7.11
N VAL A 71 8.73 -12.90 -6.03
CA VAL A 71 8.26 -14.17 -5.46
C VAL A 71 7.35 -14.93 -6.43
N VAL A 72 6.46 -14.21 -7.12
CA VAL A 72 5.59 -14.80 -8.15
C VAL A 72 6.43 -15.33 -9.31
N ARG A 73 7.44 -14.58 -9.76
CA ARG A 73 8.35 -15.02 -10.83
C ARG A 73 9.16 -16.25 -10.44
N GLU A 74 9.56 -16.36 -9.18
CA GLU A 74 10.32 -17.51 -8.66
C GLU A 74 9.45 -18.78 -8.55
N LEU A 75 8.20 -18.63 -8.10
CA LEU A 75 7.35 -19.78 -7.73
C LEU A 75 6.35 -20.20 -8.82
N VAL A 76 6.09 -19.33 -9.81
CA VAL A 76 5.05 -19.54 -10.84
C VAL A 76 5.57 -19.26 -12.26
N GLY A 77 6.72 -18.59 -12.41
CA GLY A 77 7.35 -18.29 -13.70
C GLY A 77 8.21 -19.44 -14.21
#